data_AF-A0A022PL81-F1
#
_entry.id   AF-A0A022PL81-F1
#
_cell.length_a   1.000
_cell.length_b   1.000
_cell.length_c   1.000
_cell.angle_alpha   90.00
_cell.angle_beta   90.00
_cell.angle_gamma   90.00
#
_symmetry.space_group_name_H-M   'P 1'
#
loop_
_entity.id
_entity.type
_entity.pdbx_description
1 polymer ?
#
loop_
_entity_poly.entity_id
_entity_poly.type
_entity_poly.pdbx_seq_one_letter_code
_entity_poly.pdbx_strand_id
1 'polypeptide(L)' 'MDIWVTAKECIGLPGFPSMQHNIRANLDKLAGEKRRTRSGSKSFEYPINCLPPVARAAILKKQGTIEINDRQFEIKQR' A
#
# COMPACT_ATOMS: atom_id res chain seq x y z
N MET A 1 -13.36 -1.99 2.29
CA MET A 1 -12.21 -1.31 1.66
C MET A 1 -11.31 -2.38 1.07
N ASP A 2 -11.22 -2.47 -0.25
CA ASP A 2 -10.24 -3.34 -0.93
C ASP A 2 -9.19 -2.45 -1.62
N ILE A 3 -8.46 -1.65 -0.83
CA ILE A 3 -7.28 -0.96 -1.37
C ILE A 3 -6.13 -1.95 -1.38
N TRP A 4 -5.58 -2.15 -2.56
CA TRP A 4 -4.44 -2.99 -2.81
C TRP A 4 -3.27 -2.12 -3.26
N VAL A 5 -2.11 -2.37 -2.68
CA VAL A 5 -0.88 -1.62 -2.96
C VAL A 5 0.19 -2.56 -3.46
N THR A 6 1.05 -2.04 -4.32
CA THR A 6 2.24 -2.75 -4.80
C THR A 6 3.46 -2.39 -3.97
N ALA A 7 4.46 -3.28 -3.94
CA ALA A 7 5.74 -2.97 -3.29
C ALA A 7 6.44 -1.73 -3.88
N LYS A 8 6.14 -1.37 -5.14
CA LYS A 8 6.67 -0.18 -5.80
C LYS A 8 6.10 1.11 -5.21
N GLU A 9 4.80 1.15 -4.91
CA GLU A 9 4.14 2.30 -4.29
C GLU A 9 4.62 2.55 -2.87
N CYS A 10 5.10 1.49 -2.22
CA CYS A 10 5.67 1.53 -0.88
C CYS A 10 7.11 2.07 -0.83
N ILE A 11 7.75 2.34 -1.98
CA ILE A 11 9.09 2.92 -2.02
C ILE A 11 9.06 4.36 -1.51
N GLY A 12 9.98 4.66 -0.59
CA GLY A 12 10.09 5.97 0.05
C GLY A 12 8.99 6.26 1.08
N LEU A 13 8.22 5.24 1.49
CA LEU A 13 7.30 5.40 2.61
C LEU A 13 8.06 5.40 3.95
N PRO A 14 7.67 6.27 4.89
CA PRO A 14 8.21 6.24 6.24
C PRO A 14 7.91 4.89 6.91
N GLY A 15 8.93 4.28 7.51
CA GLY A 15 8.86 2.95 8.12
C GLY A 15 9.13 1.78 7.17
N PHE A 16 9.42 2.04 5.89
CA PHE A 16 9.83 1.03 4.93
C PHE A 16 11.32 1.18 4.51
N PRO A 17 12.01 0.08 4.17
CA PRO A 17 13.36 0.13 3.62
C PRO A 17 13.41 0.88 2.29
N SER A 18 14.58 1.40 1.92
CA SER A 18 14.76 2.13 0.65
C SER A 18 14.61 1.24 -0.59
N MET A 19 14.91 -0.06 -0.46
CA MET A 19 15.01 -0.97 -1.59
C MET A 19 13.76 -1.82 -1.78
N GLN A 20 13.28 -1.91 -3.02
CA GLN A 20 12.03 -2.56 -3.37
C GLN A 20 11.96 -4.04 -2.96
N HIS A 21 13.07 -4.79 -3.07
CA HIS A 21 13.08 -6.21 -2.69
C HIS A 21 12.91 -6.41 -1.17
N ASN A 22 13.48 -5.52 -0.35
CA ASN A 22 13.31 -5.55 1.10
C ASN A 22 11.89 -5.15 1.52
N ILE A 23 11.31 -4.15 0.84
CA ILE A 23 9.91 -3.79 1.02
C ILE A 23 9.02 -4.98 0.72
N ARG A 24 9.25 -5.67 -0.42
CA ARG A 24 8.49 -6.86 -0.81
C ARG A 24 8.60 -7.96 0.23
N ALA A 25 9.81 -8.28 0.70
CA ALA A 25 10.00 -9.30 1.74
C ALA A 25 9.29 -8.94 3.05
N ASN A 26 9.24 -7.66 3.41
CA ASN A 26 8.52 -7.19 4.59
C ASN A 26 6.99 -7.29 4.40
N LEU A 27 6.49 -6.86 3.25
CA LEU A 27 5.07 -6.97 2.88
C LEU A 27 4.61 -8.42 2.80
N ASP A 28 5.45 -9.32 2.27
CA ASP A 28 5.18 -10.76 2.25
C ASP A 28 5.00 -11.32 3.67
N LYS A 29 5.83 -10.87 4.63
CA LYS A 29 5.67 -11.24 6.05
C LYS A 29 4.40 -10.65 6.68
N LEU A 30 4.08 -9.39 6.37
CA LEU A 30 2.93 -8.69 6.95
C LEU A 30 1.59 -9.17 6.40
N ALA A 31 1.53 -9.44 5.09
CA ALA A 31 0.30 -9.88 4.42
C ALA A 31 0.07 -11.38 4.57
N GLY A 32 1.14 -12.19 4.67
CA GLY A 32 1.04 -13.64 4.67
C GLY A 32 0.28 -14.16 3.45
N GLU A 33 -0.79 -14.93 3.70
CA GLU A 33 -1.65 -15.50 2.65
C GLU A 33 -2.64 -14.49 2.04
N LYS A 34 -2.76 -13.29 2.61
CA LYS A 34 -3.70 -12.26 2.15
C LYS A 34 -3.17 -11.45 0.96
N ARG A 35 -1.99 -11.79 0.43
CA ARG A 35 -1.45 -11.19 -0.81
C ARG A 35 -2.11 -11.80 -2.04
N ARG A 36 -2.30 -11.01 -3.09
CA ARG A 36 -2.83 -11.51 -4.37
C ARG A 36 -1.85 -11.26 -5.50
N THR A 37 -1.84 -12.15 -6.48
CA THR A 37 -1.18 -11.90 -7.76
C THR A 37 -2.10 -11.12 -8.67
N ARG A 38 -1.58 -10.07 -9.30
CA ARG A 38 -2.32 -9.29 -10.28
C ARG A 38 -2.55 -10.12 -11.54
N SER A 39 -3.80 -10.26 -12.00
CA SER A 39 -4.11 -10.97 -13.24
C SER A 39 -3.33 -10.37 -14.42
N GLY A 40 -2.57 -11.21 -15.12
CA GLY A 40 -1.77 -10.81 -16.28
C GLY A 40 -0.39 -10.19 -15.95
N SER A 41 0.04 -10.13 -14.68
CA SER A 41 1.37 -9.64 -14.32
C SER A 41 2.01 -10.48 -13.20
N LYS A 42 3.34 -10.62 -13.22
CA LYS A 42 4.12 -11.24 -12.12
C LYS A 42 4.24 -10.35 -10.87
N SER A 43 3.35 -9.36 -10.75
CA SER A 43 3.34 -8.38 -9.68
C SER A 43 2.41 -8.83 -8.56
N PHE A 44 2.90 -8.75 -7.33
CA PHE A 44 2.13 -9.03 -6.13
C PHE A 44 1.53 -7.73 -5.60
N GLU A 45 0.27 -7.82 -5.19
CA GLU A 45 -0.46 -6.76 -4.52
C GLU A 45 -0.79 -7.18 -3.09
N TYR A 46 -0.76 -6.20 -2.19
CA TYR A 46 -0.92 -6.37 -0.76
C TYR A 46 -2.08 -5.51 -0.27
N PRO A 47 -2.92 -6.01 0.65
CA PRO A 47 -4.01 -5.22 1.19
C PRO A 47 -3.45 -4.07 2.04
N ILE A 48 -4.01 -2.85 1.91
CA ILE A 48 -3.54 -1.69 2.68
C ILE A 48 -3.57 -1.94 4.20
N ASN A 49 -4.47 -2.82 4.66
CA ASN A 49 -4.64 -3.17 6.05
C ASN A 49 -3.44 -3.93 6.65
N CYS A 50 -2.56 -4.53 5.82
CA CYS A 50 -1.34 -5.16 6.31
C CYS A 50 -0.20 -4.16 6.52
N LEU A 51 -0.33 -2.92 6.05
CA LEU A 51 0.71 -1.90 6.19
C LEU A 51 0.67 -1.28 7.61
N PRO A 52 1.84 -0.85 8.13
CA PRO A 52 1.89 -0.04 9.35
C PRO A 52 1.07 1.25 9.22
N PRO A 53 0.49 1.79 10.30
CA PRO A 53 -0.38 2.98 10.27
C PRO A 53 0.27 4.19 9.57
N VAL A 54 1.56 4.41 9.83
CA VAL A 54 2.35 5.50 9.23
C VAL A 54 2.45 5.37 7.70
N ALA A 55 2.64 4.14 7.21
CA ALA A 55 2.72 3.88 5.78
C ALA A 55 1.33 3.91 5.11
N ARG A 56 0.28 3.45 5.79
CA ARG A 56 -1.12 3.58 5.33
C ARG A 56 -1.50 5.03 5.10
N ALA A 57 -1.24 5.90 6.07
CA ALA A 57 -1.51 7.33 5.95
C ALA A 57 -0.77 7.97 4.78
N ALA A 58 0.49 7.58 4.55
CA ALA A 58 1.29 8.08 3.44
C ALA A 58 0.80 7.57 2.07
N ILE A 59 0.32 6.33 1.96
CA ILE A 59 -0.34 5.81 0.74
C ILE A 59 -1.63 6.59 0.46
N LEU A 60 -2.51 6.73 1.46
CA LEU A 60 -3.78 7.45 1.33
C LEU A 60 -3.54 8.90 0.88
N LYS A 61 -2.56 9.58 1.49
CA LYS A 61 -2.13 10.91 1.07
C LYS A 61 -1.62 10.95 -0.38
N LYS A 62 -0.83 9.96 -0.82
CA LYS A 62 -0.30 9.89 -2.20
C LYS A 62 -1.39 9.62 -3.25
N GLN A 63 -2.38 8.79 -2.92
CA GLN A 63 -3.53 8.52 -3.80
C GLN A 63 -4.46 9.73 -3.92
N GLY A 64 -4.22 10.79 -3.14
CA GLY A 64 -5.14 11.90 -3.06
C GLY A 64 -6.45 11.49 -2.40
N THR A 65 -6.48 10.41 -1.62
CA THR A 65 -7.70 9.93 -0.97
C THR A 65 -7.56 10.13 0.52
N ILE A 66 -8.33 11.04 1.10
CA ILE A 66 -8.37 11.22 2.57
C ILE A 66 -9.48 10.33 3.11
N GLU A 67 -9.14 9.48 4.08
CA GLU A 67 -10.10 8.70 4.85
C GLU A 67 -10.50 9.49 6.09
N ILE A 68 -11.77 9.90 6.18
CA ILE A 68 -12.36 10.55 7.37
C ILE A 68 -13.61 9.76 7.74
N ASN A 69 -13.66 9.18 8.94
CA ASN A 69 -14.80 8.40 9.45
C ASN A 69 -15.29 7.31 8.46
N ASP A 70 -14.38 6.43 8.00
CA ASP A 70 -14.65 5.35 7.04
C ASP A 70 -15.14 5.81 5.64
N ARG A 71 -15.08 7.12 5.35
CA ARG A 71 -15.43 7.69 4.05
C ARG A 71 -14.20 8.20 3.33
N GLN A 72 -14.06 7.82 2.06
CA GLN A 72 -12.99 8.28 1.17
C GLN A 72 -13.40 9.57 0.45
N PHE A 73 -12.51 10.55 0.47
CA PHE A 73 -12.63 11.78 -0.31
C PHE A 73 -11.44 11.88 -1.27
N GLU A 74 -11.70 11.79 -2.58
CA GLU A 74 -10.71 12.09 -3.61
C GLU A 74 -10.47 13.61 -3.66
N ILE A 75 -9.23 14.00 -3.38
CA ILE A 75 -8.67 15.33 -3.59
C ILE A 75 -8.37 15.42 -5.10
N LYS A 76 -9.27 16.03 -5.86
CA LYS A 76 -8.91 16.52 -7.20
C LYS A 76 -7.79 17.55 -7.06
N GLN A 77 -6.57 17.16 -7.45
CA GLN A 77 -5.49 18.12 -7.69
C GLN A 77 -5.94 19.03 -8.84
N ARG A 78 -5.95 20.34 -8.59
CA ARG A 78 -6.44 21.39 -9.49
C ARG A 78 -5.34 21.88 -10.42
#